data_AF-A0AAP9MMN3-F1
#
_entry.id   AF-A0AAP9MMN3-F1
#
_cell.length_a   1.000
_cell.length_b   1.000
_cell.length_c   1.000
_cell.angle_alpha   90.00
_cell.angle_beta   90.00
_cell.angle_gamma   90.00
#
_symmetry.space_group_name_H-M   'P 1'
#
loop_
_entity.id
_entity.type
_entity.pdbx_description
1 polymer ?
#
loop_
_entity_poly.entity_id
_entity_poly.type
_entity_poly.pdbx_seq_one_letter_code
_entity_poly.pdbx_strand_id
1 'polypeptide(L)'
;MSARMFVLCCIWFIVAFLWITITSALDKEWMIDGRGINNVCDVLMYLEEDDTRDVGVIMTLPLFFPFLWFALWRKKRGWFMYATALAIFGYWLWQFFLRYQFCL
;
A
#
# COMPACT_ATOMS: atom_id res chain seq x y z
N MET A 1 -26.89 2.13 0.83
CA MET A 1 -25.68 2.68 1.50
C MET A 1 -25.92 4.16 1.73
N SER A 2 -25.56 4.73 2.89
CA SER A 2 -25.72 6.18 3.11
C SER A 2 -24.68 6.95 2.30
N ALA A 3 -25.07 8.05 1.63
CA ALA A 3 -24.15 8.89 0.85
C ALA A 3 -22.91 9.34 1.65
N ARG A 4 -23.08 9.58 2.95
CA ARG A 4 -21.98 9.95 3.87
C ARG A 4 -20.94 8.84 4.00
N MET A 5 -21.36 7.57 4.07
CA MET A 5 -20.42 6.43 4.14
C MET A 5 -19.67 6.22 2.84
N PHE A 6 -20.33 6.44 1.70
CA PHE A 6 -19.71 6.33 0.39
C PHE A 6 -18.58 7.36 0.23
N VAL A 7 -18.87 8.63 0.53
CA VAL A 7 -17.86 9.70 0.47
C VAL A 7 -16.69 9.43 1.40
N LEU A 8 -16.94 8.98 2.63
CA LEU A 8 -15.87 8.61 3.57
C LEU A 8 -15.00 7.47 3.04
N CYS A 9 -15.59 6.45 2.40
CA CYS A 9 -14.82 5.37 1.78
C CYS A 9 -13.97 5.86 0.61
N CYS A 10 -14.49 6.78 -0.22
CA CYS A 10 -13.74 7.37 -1.34
C CYS A 10 -12.56 8.21 -0.86
N ILE A 11 -12.78 9.10 0.12
CA ILE A 11 -11.71 9.92 0.71
C ILE A 11 -10.66 9.00 1.33
N TRP A 12 -11.09 8.00 2.08
CA TRP A 12 -10.17 7.05 2.70
C TRP A 12 -9.35 6.28 1.67
N PHE A 13 -9.98 5.82 0.58
CA PHE A 13 -9.29 5.13 -0.49
C PHE A 13 -8.19 6.00 -1.12
N ILE A 14 -8.46 7.28 -1.39
CA ILE A 14 -7.47 8.20 -1.95
C ILE A 14 -6.32 8.45 -0.97
N VAL A 15 -6.62 8.70 0.30
CA VAL A 15 -5.60 8.92 1.34
C VAL A 15 -4.73 7.67 1.51
N ALA A 16 -5.35 6.49 1.57
CA ALA A 16 -4.64 5.23 1.69
C ALA A 16 -3.76 4.95 0.47
N PHE A 17 -4.28 5.16 -0.73
CA PHE A 17 -3.53 4.99 -1.97
C PHE A 17 -2.30 5.90 -2.01
N LEU A 18 -2.47 7.20 -1.72
CA LEU A 18 -1.36 8.16 -1.70
C LEU A 18 -0.33 7.84 -0.61
N TRP A 19 -0.78 7.48 0.59
CA TRP A 19 0.12 7.12 1.68
C TRP A 19 0.95 5.88 1.35
N ILE A 20 0.31 4.83 0.81
CA ILE A 20 0.99 3.62 0.37
C ILE A 20 1.96 3.93 -0.76
N THR A 21 1.61 4.77 -1.74
CA THR A 21 2.56 5.15 -2.80
C THR A 21 3.79 5.85 -2.27
N ILE A 22 3.63 6.78 -1.33
CA ILE A 22 4.76 7.56 -0.79
C ILE A 22 5.66 6.68 0.08
N THR A 23 5.07 5.84 0.92
CA THR A 23 5.82 4.94 1.82
C THR A 23 6.37 3.70 1.14
N SER A 24 5.85 3.34 -0.04
CA SER A 24 6.36 2.24 -0.86
C SER A 24 7.35 2.69 -1.93
N ALA A 25 7.39 3.98 -2.29
CA ALA A 25 8.39 4.47 -3.21
C ALA A 25 9.75 4.32 -2.54
N LEU A 26 10.59 3.41 -3.04
CA LEU A 26 12.01 3.48 -2.76
C LEU A 26 12.46 4.86 -3.23
N ASP A 27 13.17 5.62 -2.38
CA ASP A 27 13.77 6.92 -2.66
C ASP A 27 14.76 6.93 -3.85
N LYS A 28 14.83 5.84 -4.63
CA LYS A 28 15.64 5.67 -5.84
C LYS A 28 14.91 5.05 -7.06
N GLU A 29 13.59 4.80 -7.03
CA GLU A 29 12.88 4.33 -8.24
C GLU A 29 12.91 5.36 -9.39
N TRP A 30 13.04 6.65 -9.08
CA TRP A 30 13.25 7.73 -10.05
C TRP A 30 14.64 7.76 -10.71
N MET A 31 15.58 6.88 -10.29
CA MET A 31 16.90 6.71 -10.91
C MET A 31 16.94 5.53 -11.89
N ILE A 32 15.80 4.92 -12.19
CA ILE A 32 15.62 3.96 -13.29
C ILE A 32 15.79 4.71 -14.62
N ASP A 33 17.05 4.95 -14.98
CA ASP A 33 17.63 5.24 -16.31
C ASP A 33 19.15 5.55 -16.20
N GLY A 34 19.72 5.59 -14.98
CA GLY A 34 21.13 5.86 -14.74
C GLY A 34 21.95 4.60 -14.48
N ARG A 35 22.66 4.09 -15.50
CA ARG A 35 23.64 2.98 -15.45
C ARG A 35 23.08 1.56 -15.26
N GLY A 36 22.28 1.08 -16.21
CA GLY A 36 22.07 -0.37 -16.40
C GLY A 36 21.03 -1.03 -15.50
N ILE A 37 20.22 -0.25 -14.79
CA ILE A 37 19.08 -0.71 -13.99
C ILE A 37 17.82 -0.65 -14.87
N ASN A 38 17.42 -1.78 -15.45
CA ASN A 38 16.25 -1.85 -16.33
C ASN A 38 14.99 -2.34 -15.59
N ASN A 39 15.15 -2.92 -14.40
CA ASN A 39 14.06 -3.54 -13.63
C ASN A 39 14.17 -3.25 -12.12
N VAL A 40 13.05 -3.38 -11.42
CA VAL A 40 12.93 -3.24 -9.94
C VAL A 40 13.85 -4.22 -9.20
N CYS A 41 14.21 -5.33 -9.83
CA CYS A 41 15.09 -6.35 -9.28
C CYS A 41 16.56 -5.91 -9.23
N ASP A 42 17.03 -5.15 -10.22
CA ASP A 42 18.39 -4.58 -10.22
C ASP A 42 18.53 -3.51 -9.13
N VAL A 43 17.45 -2.75 -8.87
CA VAL A 43 17.38 -1.77 -7.78
C VAL A 43 17.53 -2.47 -6.42
N LEU A 44 16.86 -3.61 -6.23
CA LEU A 44 16.93 -4.38 -4.99
C LEU A 44 18.35 -4.92 -4.73
N MET A 45 19.02 -5.44 -5.77
CA MET A 45 20.39 -5.98 -5.65
C MET A 45 21.44 -4.89 -5.39
N TYR A 46 21.23 -3.66 -5.87
CA TYR A 46 22.15 -2.54 -5.65
C TYR A 46 21.94 -1.81 -4.31
N LEU A 47 20.83 -2.02 -3.61
CA LEU A 47 20.43 -1.26 -2.42
C LEU A 47 20.19 -2.12 -1.18
N GLU A 48 20.73 -3.33 -1.14
CA GLU A 48 20.62 -4.29 -0.02
C GLU A 48 21.09 -3.70 1.34
N GLU A 49 21.82 -2.57 1.33
CA GLU A 49 22.30 -1.86 2.52
C GLU A 49 21.31 -0.80 3.08
N ASP A 50 20.26 -0.39 2.35
CA ASP A 50 19.39 0.75 2.70
C ASP A 50 17.89 0.45 2.43
N ASP A 51 17.44 -0.75 2.85
CA ASP A 51 16.06 -1.23 2.70
C ASP A 51 15.09 -0.46 3.64
N THR A 52 14.65 0.72 3.22
CA THR A 52 13.63 1.54 3.93
C THR A 52 12.21 0.95 3.87
N ARG A 53 12.05 -0.17 3.16
CA ARG A 53 10.77 -0.85 2.92
C ARG A 53 10.14 -1.40 4.19
N ASP A 54 10.94 -1.90 5.14
CA ASP A 54 10.46 -2.36 6.44
C ASP A 54 9.83 -1.23 7.26
N VAL A 55 10.39 -0.02 7.14
CA VAL A 55 9.82 1.19 7.75
C VAL A 55 8.50 1.55 7.08
N GLY A 56 8.42 1.46 5.75
CA GLY A 56 7.18 1.69 4.98
C GLY A 56 6.04 0.75 5.38
N VAL A 57 6.34 -0.54 5.62
CA VAL A 57 5.39 -1.54 6.12
C VAL A 57 4.87 -1.16 7.52
N ILE A 58 5.75 -0.78 8.44
CA ILE A 58 5.38 -0.37 9.81
C ILE A 58 4.53 0.91 9.80
N MET A 59 4.88 1.87 8.94
CA MET A 59 4.18 3.16 8.81
C MET A 59 2.81 3.06 8.13
N THR A 60 2.57 2.01 7.34
CA THR A 60 1.29 1.77 6.66
C THR A 60 0.35 0.85 7.43
N LEU A 61 0.85 0.04 8.37
CA LEU A 61 0.04 -0.82 9.25
C LEU A 61 -1.10 -0.08 9.99
N PRO A 62 -0.89 1.14 10.54
CA PRO A 62 -1.94 1.94 11.16
C PRO A 62 -3.16 2.22 10.28
N LEU A 63 -3.03 2.23 8.94
CA LEU A 63 -4.16 2.46 8.03
C LEU A 63 -5.22 1.34 8.08
N PHE A 64 -4.85 0.13 8.49
CA PHE A 64 -5.80 -0.98 8.56
C PHE A 64 -6.60 -0.99 9.87
N PHE A 65 -6.11 -0.34 10.93
CA PHE A 65 -6.77 -0.29 12.24
C PHE A 65 -8.18 0.34 12.23
N PRO A 66 -8.43 1.49 11.58
CA PRO A 66 -9.78 2.05 11.50
C PRO A 66 -10.75 1.07 10.82
N PHE A 67 -10.30 0.34 9.80
CA PHE A 67 -11.12 -0.67 9.12
C PHE A 67 -11.45 -1.85 10.01
N LEU A 68 -10.46 -2.39 10.73
CA LEU A 68 -10.67 -3.47 11.69
C LEU A 68 -11.59 -3.03 12.83
N TRP A 69 -11.42 -1.80 13.34
CA TRP A 69 -12.27 -1.22 14.37
C TRP A 69 -13.72 -1.11 13.89
N PHE A 70 -13.96 -0.54 12.69
CA PHE A 70 -15.30 -0.43 12.14
C PHE A 70 -15.95 -1.79 11.84
N ALA A 71 -15.16 -2.76 11.35
CA ALA A 71 -15.63 -4.11 11.06
C ALA A 71 -16.05 -4.88 12.34
N LEU A 72 -15.23 -4.81 13.39
CA LEU A 72 -15.45 -5.55 14.64
C LEU A 72 -16.51 -4.90 15.54
N TRP A 73 -16.50 -3.57 15.71
CA TRP A 73 -17.35 -2.90 16.70
C TRP A 73 -18.75 -2.53 16.20
N ARG A 74 -18.90 -2.11 14.94
CA ARG A 74 -20.17 -1.52 14.49
C ARG A 74 -21.14 -2.54 13.88
N LYS A 75 -20.72 -3.79 13.63
CA LYS A 75 -21.49 -4.83 12.90
C LYS A 75 -22.19 -4.33 11.62
N LYS A 76 -21.76 -3.20 11.06
CA LYS A 76 -22.34 -2.60 9.84
C LYS A 76 -21.72 -3.33 8.65
N ARG A 77 -22.43 -4.36 8.16
CA ARG A 77 -22.05 -5.15 6.97
C ARG A 77 -22.36 -4.37 5.68
N GLY A 78 -21.57 -3.35 5.38
CA GLY A 78 -21.56 -2.73 4.06
C GLY A 78 -20.59 -3.48 3.16
N TRP A 79 -21.08 -4.23 2.15
CA TRP A 79 -20.23 -4.93 1.18
C TRP A 79 -19.16 -4.02 0.57
N PHE A 80 -19.50 -2.76 0.30
CA PHE A 80 -18.58 -1.76 -0.26
C PHE A 80 -17.41 -1.40 0.67
N MET A 81 -17.60 -1.40 1.98
CA MET A 81 -16.49 -1.18 2.92
C MET A 81 -15.50 -2.35 2.87
N TYR A 82 -16.00 -3.59 2.77
CA TYR A 82 -15.13 -4.74 2.58
C TYR A 82 -14.41 -4.69 1.23
N ALA A 83 -15.11 -4.28 0.15
CA ALA A 83 -14.51 -4.13 -1.16
C ALA A 83 -13.40 -3.06 -1.18
N THR A 84 -13.62 -1.89 -0.55
CA THR A 84 -12.56 -0.86 -0.45
C THR A 84 -11.41 -1.30 0.44
N ALA A 85 -11.67 -1.97 1.56
CA ALA A 85 -10.62 -2.55 2.40
C ALA A 85 -9.76 -3.57 1.64
N LEU A 86 -10.41 -4.46 0.89
CA LEU A 86 -9.74 -5.51 0.11
C LEU A 86 -8.94 -4.91 -1.06
N ALA A 87 -9.45 -3.86 -1.70
CA ALA A 87 -8.71 -3.12 -2.72
C ALA A 87 -7.44 -2.45 -2.16
N ILE A 88 -7.54 -1.79 -1.00
CA ILE A 88 -6.40 -1.17 -0.32
C ILE A 88 -5.39 -2.23 0.12
N PHE A 89 -5.86 -3.33 0.71
CA PHE A 89 -5.01 -4.44 1.13
C PHE A 89 -4.31 -5.12 -0.05
N GLY A 90 -5.03 -5.35 -1.16
CA GLY A 90 -4.46 -5.88 -2.38
C GLY A 90 -3.41 -4.95 -2.99
N TYR A 91 -3.67 -3.64 -3.00
CA TYR A 91 -2.70 -2.64 -3.46
C TYR A 91 -1.45 -2.58 -2.58
N TRP A 92 -1.63 -2.61 -1.26
CA TRP A 92 -0.55 -2.68 -0.29
C TRP A 92 0.29 -3.95 -0.49
N LEU A 93 -0.35 -5.11 -0.59
CA LEU A 93 0.34 -6.40 -0.76
C LEU A 93 1.05 -6.48 -2.12
N TRP A 94 0.46 -5.88 -3.16
CA TRP A 94 1.10 -5.74 -4.46
C TRP A 94 2.40 -4.92 -4.38
N GLN A 95 2.32 -3.74 -3.78
CA GLN A 95 3.44 -2.80 -3.68
C GLN A 95 4.59 -3.33 -2.83
N PHE A 96 4.29 -3.95 -1.67
CA PHE A 96 5.33 -4.39 -0.74
C PHE A 96 5.87 -5.80 -0.99
N PHE A 97 5.08 -6.73 -1.54
CA PHE A 97 5.45 -8.15 -1.62
C PHE A 97 5.42 -8.71 -3.03
N LEU A 98 4.30 -8.61 -3.77
CA LEU A 98 4.15 -9.29 -5.07
C LEU A 98 5.06 -8.71 -6.15
N ARG A 99 5.33 -7.39 -6.13
CA ARG A 99 6.23 -6.74 -7.10
C ARG A 99 7.65 -7.32 -7.07
N TYR A 100 8.07 -7.86 -5.92
CA TYR A 100 9.42 -8.40 -5.72
C TYR A 100 9.50 -9.93 -5.83
N GLN A 101 8.36 -10.64 -5.80
CA GLN A 101 8.35 -12.11 -5.92
C GLN A 101 8.86 -12.63 -7.27
N PHE A 102 8.80 -11.81 -8.32
CA PHE A 102 9.32 -12.16 -9.65
C PHE A 102 10.80 -11.76 -9.87
N CYS A 103 11.49 -11.33 -8.81
CA CYS A 103 12.91 -10.96 -8.86
C CYS A 103 13.88 -12.10 -8.47
N LEU A 104 13.40 -13.35 -8.50
CA LEU A 104 14.13 -14.56 -8.10
C LEU A 104 14.52 -15.40 -9.32
#